data_AF-B3QRY9-F1
#
_entry.id   AF-B3QRY9-F1
#
_cell.length_a   1.000
_cell.length_b   1.000
_cell.length_c   1.000
_cell.angle_alpha   90.00
_cell.angle_beta   90.00
_cell.angle_gamma   90.00
#
_symmetry.space_group_name_H-M   'P 1'
#
loop_
_entity.id
_entity.type
_entity.pdbx_description
1 polymer ?
#
loop_
_entity_poly.entity_id
_entity_poly.type
_entity_poly.pdbx_seq_one_letter_code
_entity_poly.pdbx_strand_id
1 'polypeptide(L)'
;MNTIIFAYGIVMIILGISGWMLSGSPTSLIGTLMGVLVILGAKLSGTQSWAKFLVLVPALLIVLSLGARLPGYFSLGTNGEISMNVVFIQLFMWVISVAALIYYFTVFKASDAPKA
;
A
#
# COMPACT_ATOMS: atom_id res chain seq x y z
N MET A 1 7.11 -16.57 -6.93
CA MET A 1 6.20 -15.42 -6.76
C MET A 1 5.83 -15.33 -5.29
N ASN A 2 6.00 -14.16 -4.64
CA ASN A 2 5.65 -14.03 -3.22
C ASN A 2 4.16 -13.71 -3.07
N THR A 3 3.39 -14.71 -2.65
CA THR A 3 1.91 -14.64 -2.57
C THR A 3 1.42 -13.56 -1.62
N ILE A 4 2.15 -13.28 -0.54
CA ILE A 4 1.77 -12.26 0.45
C ILE A 4 1.88 -10.85 -0.17
N ILE A 5 2.99 -10.55 -0.86
CA ILE A 5 3.15 -9.26 -1.55
C ILE A 5 2.14 -9.12 -2.69
N PHE A 6 1.86 -10.21 -3.41
CA PHE A 6 0.86 -10.20 -4.47
C PHE A 6 -0.55 -9.89 -3.93
N ALA A 7 -0.96 -10.55 -2.83
CA ALA A 7 -2.21 -10.28 -2.15
C ALA A 7 -2.29 -8.83 -1.64
N TYR A 8 -1.21 -8.32 -1.06
CA TYR A 8 -1.09 -6.91 -0.67
C TYR A 8 -1.36 -5.97 -1.86
N GLY A 9 -0.76 -6.22 -3.02
CA GLY A 9 -0.98 -5.43 -4.23
C GLY A 9 -2.45 -5.44 -4.69
N ILE A 10 -3.13 -6.58 -4.64
CA ILE A 10 -4.56 -6.70 -4.96
C ILE A 10 -5.41 -5.88 -3.97
N VAL A 11 -5.15 -6.03 -2.67
CA VAL A 11 -5.89 -5.29 -1.64
C VAL A 11 -5.72 -3.78 -1.83
N MET A 12 -4.50 -3.32 -2.16
CA MET A 12 -4.25 -1.90 -2.45
C MET A 12 -5.02 -1.39 -3.66
N ILE A 13 -5.16 -2.19 -4.72
CA ILE A 13 -6.00 -1.85 -5.89
C ILE A 13 -7.46 -1.68 -5.46
N ILE A 14 -8.00 -2.63 -4.69
CA ILE A 14 -9.39 -2.59 -4.23
C ILE A 14 -9.62 -1.35 -3.37
N LEU A 15 -8.75 -1.11 -2.37
CA LEU A 15 -8.88 0.04 -1.47
C LEU A 15 -8.70 1.37 -2.21
N GLY A 16 -7.80 1.46 -3.19
CA GLY A 16 -7.62 2.65 -4.02
C GLY A 16 -8.88 2.98 -4.83
N ILE A 17 -9.50 1.97 -5.46
CA ILE A 17 -10.75 2.12 -6.20
C ILE A 17 -11.90 2.51 -5.26
N SER A 18 -12.08 1.79 -4.15
CA SER A 18 -13.13 2.08 -3.17
C SER A 18 -12.96 3.49 -2.57
N GLY A 19 -11.74 3.87 -2.23
CA GLY A 19 -11.41 5.21 -1.72
C GLY A 19 -11.71 6.29 -2.75
N TRP A 20 -11.46 6.04 -4.03
CA TRP A 20 -11.81 6.98 -5.12
C TRP A 20 -13.31 7.12 -5.28
N MET A 21 -14.06 6.00 -5.30
CA MET A 21 -15.52 6.03 -5.43
C MET A 21 -16.21 6.78 -4.29
N LEU A 22 -15.64 6.73 -3.08
CA LEU A 22 -16.24 7.36 -1.90
C LEU A 22 -15.82 8.81 -1.67
N SER A 23 -14.62 9.20 -2.12
CA SER A 23 -14.08 10.55 -1.88
C SER A 23 -13.98 11.42 -3.12
N GLY A 24 -14.06 10.84 -4.32
CA GLY A 24 -13.78 11.51 -5.60
C GLY A 24 -12.32 11.94 -5.77
N SER A 25 -11.44 11.69 -4.79
CA SER A 25 -10.08 12.25 -4.77
C SER A 25 -9.14 11.51 -5.73
N PRO A 26 -8.46 12.23 -6.64
CA PRO A 26 -7.40 11.64 -7.48
C PRO A 26 -6.27 10.99 -6.68
N THR A 27 -6.11 11.36 -5.42
CA THR A 27 -5.08 10.77 -4.53
C THR A 27 -5.37 9.29 -4.26
N SER A 28 -6.64 8.88 -4.23
CA SER A 28 -7.04 7.49 -4.02
C SER A 28 -6.70 6.60 -5.24
N LEU A 29 -6.75 7.16 -6.45
CA LEU A 29 -6.32 6.51 -7.70
C LEU A 29 -4.82 6.19 -7.71
N ILE A 30 -3.99 6.99 -7.00
CA ILE A 30 -2.57 6.71 -6.84
C ILE A 30 -2.38 5.40 -6.07
N GLY A 31 -3.22 5.10 -5.09
CA GLY A 31 -3.21 3.82 -4.37
C GLY A 31 -3.37 2.61 -5.30
N THR A 32 -4.22 2.74 -6.32
CA THR A 32 -4.42 1.72 -7.36
C THR A 32 -3.17 1.52 -8.21
N LEU A 33 -2.54 2.60 -8.69
CA LEU A 33 -1.30 2.54 -9.46
C LEU A 33 -0.16 1.92 -8.64
N MET A 34 -0.06 2.29 -7.36
CA MET A 34 0.90 1.72 -6.42
C MET A 34 0.67 0.22 -6.22
N GLY A 35 -0.59 -0.23 -6.13
CA GLY A 35 -0.93 -1.66 -6.06
C GLY A 35 -0.50 -2.45 -7.31
N VAL A 36 -0.63 -1.87 -8.50
CA VAL A 36 -0.14 -2.49 -9.75
C VAL A 36 1.38 -2.65 -9.74
N LEU A 37 2.12 -1.63 -9.30
CA LEU A 37 3.59 -1.71 -9.17
C LEU A 37 4.02 -2.80 -8.20
N VAL A 38 3.32 -2.94 -7.08
CA VAL A 38 3.56 -4.01 -6.10
C VAL A 38 3.34 -5.39 -6.71
N ILE A 39 2.28 -5.58 -7.52
CA ILE A 39 2.03 -6.86 -8.22
C ILE A 39 3.16 -7.19 -9.19
N LEU A 40 3.61 -6.22 -9.98
CA LEU A 40 4.76 -6.39 -10.89
C LEU A 40 6.02 -6.74 -10.11
N GLY A 41 6.27 -6.06 -8.99
CA GLY A 41 7.36 -6.37 -8.07
C GLY A 41 7.29 -7.81 -7.54
N ALA A 42 6.11 -8.27 -7.09
CA ALA A 42 5.90 -9.63 -6.58
C ALA A 42 6.17 -10.72 -7.61
N LYS A 43 5.90 -10.43 -8.89
CA LYS A 43 6.13 -11.35 -10.02
C LYS A 43 7.60 -11.41 -10.41
N LEU A 44 8.26 -10.25 -10.48
CA LEU A 44 9.63 -10.11 -10.98
C LEU A 44 10.71 -10.31 -9.90
N SER A 45 10.37 -10.19 -8.60
CA SER A 45 11.35 -10.29 -7.51
C SER A 45 12.04 -11.64 -7.37
N GLY A 46 11.51 -12.69 -8.02
CA GLY A 46 12.15 -14.01 -8.03
C GLY A 46 13.29 -14.13 -9.03
N THR A 47 13.39 -13.21 -9.99
CA THR A 47 14.41 -13.24 -11.06
C THR A 47 15.23 -11.95 -11.14
N GLN A 48 14.71 -10.85 -10.60
CA GLN A 48 15.31 -9.52 -10.70
C GLN A 48 15.33 -8.88 -9.31
N SER A 49 16.52 -8.63 -8.76
CA SER A 49 16.69 -8.02 -7.43
C SER A 49 16.12 -6.60 -7.36
N TRP A 50 16.21 -5.84 -8.46
CA TRP A 50 15.66 -4.48 -8.54
C TRP A 50 14.14 -4.44 -8.43
N ALA A 51 13.43 -5.53 -8.77
CA ALA A 51 11.98 -5.59 -8.69
C ALA A 51 11.46 -5.51 -7.24
N LYS A 52 12.32 -5.75 -6.24
CA LYS A 52 11.98 -5.51 -4.83
C LYS A 52 11.73 -4.03 -4.52
N PHE A 53 12.38 -3.12 -5.25
CA PHE A 53 12.10 -1.69 -5.13
C PHE A 53 10.68 -1.33 -5.59
N LEU A 54 10.10 -2.09 -6.53
CA LEU A 54 8.70 -1.92 -6.94
C LEU A 54 7.69 -2.31 -5.85
N VAL A 55 8.14 -2.96 -4.78
CA VAL A 55 7.32 -3.27 -3.60
C VAL A 55 7.59 -2.25 -2.49
N LEU A 56 8.88 -1.94 -2.26
CA LEU A 56 9.32 -1.04 -1.21
C LEU A 56 8.88 0.40 -1.44
N VAL A 57 9.13 0.95 -2.63
CA VAL A 57 8.87 2.37 -2.94
C VAL A 57 7.39 2.70 -2.82
N PRO A 58 6.46 1.93 -3.40
CA PRO A 58 5.03 2.20 -3.23
C PRO A 58 4.59 2.15 -1.76
N ALA A 59 5.01 1.13 -1.00
CA ALA A 59 4.64 1.00 0.40
C ALA A 59 5.18 2.17 1.24
N LEU A 60 6.43 2.61 1.00
CA LEU A 60 6.99 3.81 1.65
C LEU A 60 6.22 5.07 1.31
N LEU A 61 5.91 5.30 0.03
CA LEU A 61 5.18 6.49 -0.39
C LEU A 61 3.80 6.57 0.25
N ILE A 62 3.08 5.45 0.34
CA ILE A 62 1.77 5.39 0.99
C ILE A 62 1.90 5.69 2.49
N VAL A 63 2.85 5.08 3.18
CA VAL A 63 3.04 5.30 4.63
C VAL A 63 3.41 6.74 4.94
N LEU A 64 4.32 7.35 4.17
CA LEU A 64 4.75 8.73 4.38
C LEU A 64 3.66 9.74 4.00
N SER A 65 2.99 9.54 2.86
CA SER A 65 1.96 10.47 2.38
C SER A 65 0.66 10.39 3.17
N LEU A 66 0.12 9.20 3.39
CA LEU A 66 -1.10 9.02 4.19
C LEU A 66 -0.83 9.23 5.67
N GLY A 67 0.34 8.81 6.18
CA GLY A 67 0.72 9.00 7.58
C GLY A 67 0.70 10.47 7.99
N ALA A 68 1.25 11.36 7.15
CA ALA A 68 1.23 12.79 7.41
C ALA A 68 -0.18 13.41 7.37
N ARG A 69 -1.11 12.82 6.63
CA ARG A 69 -2.47 13.35 6.39
C ARG A 69 -3.54 12.72 7.28
N LEU A 70 -3.24 11.58 7.92
CA LEU A 70 -4.16 10.81 8.76
C LEU A 70 -4.82 11.65 9.88
N PRO A 71 -4.09 12.47 10.66
CA PRO A 71 -4.72 13.32 11.67
C PRO A 71 -5.75 14.30 11.08
N GLY A 72 -5.47 14.83 9.88
CA GLY A 72 -6.40 15.68 9.14
C GLY A 72 -7.66 14.92 8.73
N TYR A 73 -7.53 13.69 8.21
CA TYR A 73 -8.69 12.86 7.87
C TYR A 73 -9.55 12.53 9.09
N PHE A 74 -8.96 12.26 10.25
CA PHE A 74 -9.73 12.05 11.47
C PHE A 74 -10.51 13.30 11.89
N SER A 75 -9.87 14.47 11.87
CA SER A 75 -10.52 15.75 12.19
C SER A 75 -11.72 16.02 11.26
N LEU A 76 -11.51 15.85 9.95
CA LEU A 76 -12.57 16.01 8.94
C LEU A 76 -13.71 14.99 9.15
N GLY A 77 -13.38 13.76 9.53
CA GLY A 77 -14.37 12.72 9.82
C GLY A 77 -15.18 13.00 11.08
N THR A 78 -14.54 13.46 12.16
CA THR A 78 -15.22 13.83 13.42
C THR A 78 -16.10 15.06 13.28
N ASN A 79 -15.73 15.99 12.39
CA ASN A 79 -16.53 17.18 12.09
C ASN A 79 -17.69 16.90 11.12
N GLY A 80 -17.80 15.68 10.57
CA GLY A 80 -18.83 15.30 9.61
C GLY A 80 -18.60 15.84 8.20
N GLU A 81 -17.42 16.40 7.91
CA GLU A 81 -17.07 16.97 6.60
C GLU A 81 -16.77 15.87 5.57
N ILE A 82 -16.32 14.69 6.02
CA ILE A 82 -16.15 13.49 5.20
C ILE A 82 -16.77 12.27 5.88
N SER A 83 -17.20 11.30 5.08
CA SER A 83 -17.69 10.03 5.61
C SER A 83 -16.60 9.30 6.40
N MET A 84 -16.96 8.77 7.57
CA MET A 84 -16.07 7.91 8.36
C MET A 84 -15.55 6.70 7.57
N ASN A 85 -16.30 6.22 6.57
CA ASN A 85 -15.84 5.14 5.69
C ASN A 85 -14.58 5.54 4.89
N VAL A 86 -14.47 6.80 4.47
CA VAL A 86 -13.27 7.32 3.80
C VAL A 86 -12.09 7.33 4.75
N VAL A 87 -12.30 7.77 5.99
CA VAL A 87 -11.25 7.78 7.03
C VAL A 87 -10.75 6.36 7.31
N PHE A 88 -11.67 5.40 7.45
CA PHE A 88 -11.31 4.00 7.68
C PHE A 88 -10.54 3.39 6.51
N ILE A 89 -10.92 3.68 5.27
CA ILE A 89 -10.17 3.19 4.10
C ILE A 89 -8.75 3.74 4.10
N GLN A 90 -8.56 5.04 4.34
CA GLN A 90 -7.23 5.65 4.37
C GLN A 90 -6.37 5.10 5.51
N LEU A 91 -6.96 4.91 6.70
CA LEU A 91 -6.30 4.27 7.83
C LEU A 91 -5.91 2.83 7.52
N PHE A 92 -6.80 2.06 6.91
CA PHE A 92 -6.57 0.66 6.59
C PHE A 92 -5.48 0.50 5.52
N MET A 93 -5.48 1.34 4.48
CA MET A 93 -4.40 1.42 3.50
C MET A 93 -3.06 1.70 4.19
N TRP A 94 -3.02 2.67 5.10
CA TRP A 94 -1.80 2.99 5.84
C TRP A 94 -1.31 1.82 6.70
N VAL A 95 -2.18 1.20 7.50
CA VAL A 95 -1.82 0.06 8.38
C VAL A 95 -1.29 -1.11 7.57
N ILE A 96 -1.97 -1.47 6.47
CA ILE A 96 -1.53 -2.57 5.60
C ILE A 96 -0.19 -2.24 4.94
N SER A 97 0.03 -1.00 4.50
CA SER A 97 1.32 -0.60 3.93
C SER A 97 2.45 -0.63 4.98
N VAL A 98 2.18 -0.28 6.24
CA VAL A 98 3.15 -0.47 7.35
C VAL A 98 3.44 -1.95 7.55
N ALA A 99 2.42 -2.81 7.60
CA ALA A 99 2.60 -4.25 7.72
C ALA A 99 3.41 -4.83 6.54
N ALA A 100 3.16 -4.34 5.32
CA ALA A 100 3.92 -4.72 4.13
C ALA A 100 5.38 -4.29 4.22
N LEU A 101 5.70 -3.11 4.76
CA LEU A 101 7.08 -2.69 5.02
C LEU A 101 7.77 -3.57 6.05
N ILE A 102 7.09 -3.90 7.15
CA ILE A 102 7.64 -4.80 8.17
C ILE A 102 7.94 -6.17 7.54
N TYR A 103 6.99 -6.75 6.81
CA TYR A 103 7.19 -8.00 6.09
C TYR A 103 8.30 -7.90 5.03
N TYR A 104 8.40 -6.74 4.35
CA TYR A 104 9.46 -6.49 3.39
C TYR A 104 10.85 -6.64 4.04
N PHE A 105 11.09 -5.96 5.16
CA PHE A 105 12.39 -5.96 5.82
C PHE A 105 12.70 -7.26 6.57
N THR A 106 11.68 -7.93 7.12
CA THR A 106 11.86 -9.14 7.95
C THR A 106 11.93 -10.44 7.14
N VAL A 107 11.17 -10.55 6.05
CA VAL A 107 11.01 -11.80 5.30
C VAL A 107 11.42 -11.63 3.84
N PHE A 108 10.84 -10.66 3.15
CA PHE A 108 10.97 -10.56 1.69
C PHE A 108 12.35 -10.09 1.20
N LYS A 109 13.02 -9.21 1.96
CA LYS A 109 14.39 -8.80 1.66
C LYS A 109 15.37 -9.96 1.89
N ALA A 110 15.16 -10.73 2.95
CA ALA A 110 16.01 -11.86 3.33
C ALA A 110 15.87 -13.09 2.42
N SER A 111 14.78 -13.20 1.64
CA SER A 111 14.53 -14.35 0.77
C SER A 111 15.48 -14.48 -0.44
N ASP A 112 16.51 -13.64 -0.55
CA ASP A 112 17.59 -13.73 -1.56
C ASP A 112 18.84 -14.44 -1.05
N ALA A 113 18.88 -14.93 0.20
CA ALA A 113 20.00 -15.76 0.61
C ALA A 113 20.08 -16.97 -0.35
N PRO A 114 21.23 -17.20 -1.02
CA PRO A 114 21.36 -18.36 -1.88
C PRO A 114 21.02 -19.58 -1.03
N LYS A 115 20.07 -20.39 -1.51
CA LYS A 115 19.82 -21.70 -0.93
C LYS A 115 21.14 -22.46 -1.08
N ALA A 116 21.84 -22.65 0.03
CA ALA A 116 23.03 -23.49 0.11
C ALA A 116 22.69 -24.93 -0.30
#